data_AF-A0A841R397-F1
#
_entry.id   AF-A0A841R397-F1
#
_cell.length_a   1.000
_cell.length_b   1.000
_cell.length_c   1.000
_cell.angle_alpha   90.00
_cell.angle_beta   90.00
_cell.angle_gamma   90.00
#
_symmetry.space_group_name_H-M   'P 1'
#
loop_
_entity.id
_entity.type
_entity.pdbx_description
1 polymer ?
#
loop_
_entity_poly.entity_id
_entity_poly.type
_entity_poly.pdbx_seq_one_letter_code
_entity_poly.pdbx_strand_id
1 'polypeptide(L)'
;MTEKALNSSETLESQSLSDTTWHELIDRMSVLFSLSDDMNQRFKKCKLAKLIAALPFIAGCDDPYRTALSHLSITYLASHEAGKDIFNHNFADNKALLKRLEPISHFSGGHKTIIDRGMNLLAVIMLADHKKDIENDKISDKYNPLSSEVWNFEKQIFHLEKAINSIYCPQMDEIITFEDAKAYWWEYPS
;
A
#
# COMPACT_ATOMS: atom_id res chain seq x y z
N MET A 1 -43.24 -17.19 -3.40
CA MET A 1 -41.79 -17.17 -3.10
C MET A 1 -41.14 -16.28 -4.13
N THR A 2 -40.94 -15.02 -3.77
CA THR A 2 -40.39 -13.99 -4.66
C THR A 2 -38.99 -13.67 -4.17
N GLU A 3 -37.99 -14.04 -4.97
CA GLU A 3 -36.60 -13.63 -4.80
C GLU A 3 -36.53 -12.10 -4.84
N LYS A 4 -36.14 -11.50 -3.71
CA LYS A 4 -35.63 -10.12 -3.71
C LYS A 4 -34.16 -10.19 -4.12
N ALA A 5 -33.91 -9.80 -5.36
CA ALA A 5 -32.57 -9.43 -5.80
C ALA A 5 -32.02 -8.32 -4.89
N LEU A 6 -30.95 -8.62 -4.17
CA LEU A 6 -30.12 -7.62 -3.48
C LEU A 6 -29.33 -6.87 -4.56
N ASN A 7 -29.90 -5.78 -5.06
CA ASN A 7 -29.14 -4.71 -5.71
C ASN A 7 -29.09 -3.54 -4.73
N SER A 8 -28.04 -3.50 -3.93
CA SER A 8 -27.65 -2.30 -3.20
C SER A 8 -26.16 -2.11 -3.42
N SER A 9 -25.82 -1.23 -4.37
CA SER A 9 -24.55 -0.50 -4.32
C SER A 9 -24.59 0.35 -3.05
N GLU A 10 -24.26 -0.26 -1.91
CA GLU A 10 -24.07 0.46 -0.66
C GLU A 10 -22.98 1.51 -0.91
N THR A 11 -23.41 2.76 -0.96
CA THR A 11 -22.49 3.89 -0.96
C THR A 11 -22.00 3.98 0.48
N LEU A 12 -20.90 3.30 0.79
CA LEU A 12 -20.30 3.31 2.12
C LEU A 12 -19.85 4.74 2.42
N GLU A 13 -20.33 5.32 3.53
CA GLU A 13 -19.84 6.60 4.05
C GLU A 13 -18.41 6.42 4.57
N SER A 14 -17.42 6.43 3.67
CA SER A 14 -16.00 6.35 4.03
C SER A 14 -15.49 7.71 4.48
N GLN A 15 -14.84 7.74 5.66
CA GLN A 15 -14.17 8.92 6.18
C GLN A 15 -12.89 9.21 5.37
N SER A 16 -12.49 10.46 5.22
CA SER A 16 -11.22 10.80 4.55
C SER A 16 -10.13 11.14 5.58
N LEU A 17 -8.87 10.88 5.22
CA LEU A 17 -7.74 11.39 5.98
C LEU A 17 -7.63 12.89 5.76
N SER A 18 -7.88 13.69 6.80
CA SER A 18 -7.71 15.14 6.73
C SER A 18 -6.24 15.53 6.53
N ASP A 19 -5.99 16.68 5.93
CA ASP A 19 -4.63 17.21 5.80
C ASP A 19 -3.99 17.48 7.16
N THR A 20 -4.74 17.99 8.14
CA THR A 20 -4.25 18.18 9.50
C THR A 20 -3.76 16.86 10.11
N THR A 21 -4.56 15.80 10.03
CA THR A 21 -4.20 14.47 10.54
C THR A 21 -2.99 13.89 9.80
N TRP A 22 -2.90 14.10 8.50
CA TRP A 22 -1.73 13.68 7.72
C TRP A 22 -0.44 14.35 8.18
N HIS A 23 -0.47 15.68 8.34
CA HIS A 23 0.70 16.43 8.82
C HIS A 23 1.09 15.99 10.23
N GLU A 24 0.12 15.78 11.12
CA GLU A 24 0.38 15.25 12.47
C GLU A 24 1.05 13.87 12.46
N LEU A 25 0.59 12.94 11.61
CA LEU A 25 1.21 11.62 11.48
C LEU A 25 2.68 11.72 11.04
N ILE A 26 2.96 12.56 10.04
CA ILE A 26 4.33 12.75 9.55
C ILE A 26 5.20 13.46 10.58
N ASP A 27 4.69 14.46 11.28
CA ASP A 27 5.45 15.16 12.31
C ASP A 27 5.79 14.20 13.48
N ARG A 28 4.86 13.30 13.86
CA ARG A 28 5.16 12.21 14.81
C ARG A 28 6.23 11.26 14.29
N MET A 29 6.14 10.82 13.03
CA MET A 29 7.18 10.00 12.39
C MET A 29 8.54 10.70 12.44
N SER A 30 8.57 12.00 12.17
CA SER A 30 9.79 12.82 12.20
C SER A 30 10.44 12.83 13.58
N VAL A 31 9.65 12.96 14.63
CA VAL A 31 10.15 12.93 16.02
C VAL A 31 10.60 11.51 16.42
N LEU A 32 9.79 10.49 16.13
CA LEU A 32 10.07 9.10 16.53
C LEU A 32 11.33 8.54 15.87
N PHE A 33 11.56 8.88 14.60
CA PHE A 33 12.66 8.35 13.80
C PHE A 33 13.78 9.36 13.55
N SER A 34 13.72 10.54 14.17
CA SER A 34 14.69 11.63 13.95
C SER A 34 14.88 11.96 12.47
N LEU A 35 13.79 12.02 11.69
CA LEU A 35 13.87 12.27 10.25
C LEU A 35 14.43 13.68 10.00
N SER A 36 15.28 13.80 8.99
CA SER A 36 15.73 15.10 8.49
C SER A 36 14.58 15.86 7.83
N ASP A 37 14.71 17.18 7.70
CA ASP A 37 13.72 18.01 7.01
C ASP A 37 13.48 17.53 5.57
N ASP A 38 14.54 17.14 4.87
CA ASP A 38 14.43 16.61 3.50
C ASP A 38 13.62 15.30 3.46
N MET A 39 13.92 14.35 4.35
CA MET A 39 13.17 13.10 4.44
C MET A 39 11.70 13.33 4.80
N ASN A 40 11.43 14.26 5.72
CA ASN A 40 10.08 14.64 6.11
C ASN A 40 9.30 15.22 4.90
N GLN A 41 9.93 16.12 4.11
CA GLN A 41 9.32 16.67 2.90
C GLN A 41 9.06 15.61 1.83
N ARG A 42 9.95 14.62 1.67
CA ARG A 42 9.73 13.50 0.75
C ARG A 42 8.57 12.61 1.21
N PHE A 43 8.49 12.30 2.50
CA PHE A 43 7.35 11.57 3.08
C PHE A 43 6.02 12.28 2.82
N LYS A 44 5.97 13.61 3.01
CA LYS A 44 4.75 14.42 2.77
C LYS A 44 4.25 14.34 1.33
N LYS A 45 5.13 14.11 0.35
CA LYS A 45 4.82 14.00 -1.08
C LYS A 45 4.65 12.56 -1.57
N CYS A 46 4.98 11.57 -0.75
CA CYS A 46 4.95 10.17 -1.14
C CYS A 46 3.50 9.64 -1.17
N LYS A 47 2.98 9.36 -2.37
CA LYS A 47 1.62 8.83 -2.57
C LYS A 47 1.42 7.48 -1.88
N LEU A 48 2.45 6.62 -1.91
CA LEU A 48 2.46 5.33 -1.22
C LEU A 48 2.27 5.50 0.29
N ALA A 49 3.06 6.37 0.93
CA ALA A 49 2.93 6.65 2.36
C ALA A 49 1.55 7.25 2.69
N LYS A 50 1.06 8.18 1.86
CA LYS A 50 -0.27 8.76 2.03
C LYS A 50 -1.39 7.70 1.90
N LEU A 51 -1.29 6.76 0.96
CA LEU A 51 -2.25 5.66 0.81
C LEU A 51 -2.25 4.76 2.05
N ILE A 52 -1.07 4.35 2.52
CA ILE A 52 -0.93 3.53 3.73
C ILE A 52 -1.55 4.22 4.95
N ALA A 53 -1.27 5.53 5.11
CA ALA A 53 -1.81 6.31 6.21
C ALA A 53 -3.32 6.53 6.11
N ALA A 54 -3.86 6.69 4.90
CA ALA A 54 -5.27 6.98 4.68
C ALA A 54 -6.15 5.73 4.77
N LEU A 55 -5.63 4.56 4.41
CA LEU A 55 -6.42 3.33 4.31
C LEU A 55 -7.22 3.00 5.58
N PRO A 56 -6.68 3.09 6.81
CA PRO A 56 -7.46 2.86 8.02
C PRO A 56 -8.63 3.84 8.20
N PHE A 57 -8.46 5.10 7.82
CA PHE A 57 -9.50 6.13 7.89
C PHE A 57 -10.60 5.88 6.86
N ILE A 58 -10.20 5.65 5.61
CA ILE A 58 -11.13 5.37 4.50
C ILE A 58 -11.93 4.10 4.79
N ALA A 59 -11.30 3.09 5.37
CA ALA A 59 -11.98 1.86 5.75
C ALA A 59 -12.91 2.01 6.96
N GLY A 60 -12.83 3.09 7.75
CA GLY A 60 -13.59 3.23 9.00
C GLY A 60 -13.13 2.23 10.07
N CYS A 61 -11.82 2.05 10.24
CA CYS A 61 -11.26 1.21 11.29
C CYS A 61 -11.54 1.77 12.69
N ASP A 62 -11.44 0.92 13.72
CA ASP A 62 -11.77 1.29 15.11
C ASP A 62 -10.80 2.33 15.69
N ASP A 63 -9.50 2.18 15.39
CA ASP A 63 -8.43 3.11 15.77
C ASP A 63 -7.57 3.41 14.52
N PRO A 64 -8.07 4.27 13.62
CA PRO A 64 -7.43 4.49 12.32
C PRO A 64 -6.10 5.22 12.49
N TYR A 65 -5.97 6.10 13.47
CA TYR A 65 -4.74 6.85 13.73
C TYR A 65 -3.62 5.93 14.20
N ARG A 66 -3.87 5.05 15.18
CA ARG A 66 -2.88 4.08 15.64
C ARG A 66 -2.46 3.15 14.52
N THR A 67 -3.42 2.63 13.78
CA THR A 67 -3.17 1.71 12.65
C THR A 67 -2.30 2.40 11.59
N ALA A 68 -2.64 3.63 11.20
CA ALA A 68 -1.89 4.40 10.22
C ALA A 68 -0.44 4.67 10.68
N LEU A 69 -0.24 5.09 11.93
CA LEU A 69 1.09 5.35 12.47
C LEU A 69 1.94 4.07 12.52
N SER A 70 1.36 2.95 12.96
CA SER A 70 2.03 1.64 12.97
C SER A 70 2.43 1.19 11.57
N HIS A 71 1.53 1.28 10.59
CA HIS A 71 1.83 0.88 9.21
C HIS A 71 2.89 1.78 8.59
N LEU A 72 2.81 3.11 8.76
CA LEU A 72 3.83 4.05 8.32
C LEU A 72 5.21 3.75 8.94
N SER A 73 5.24 3.42 10.23
CA SER A 73 6.46 3.05 10.94
C SER A 73 7.13 1.82 10.31
N ILE A 74 6.33 0.80 10.01
CA ILE A 74 6.81 -0.43 9.36
C ILE A 74 7.29 -0.13 7.93
N THR A 75 6.57 0.68 7.17
CA THR A 75 6.98 1.11 5.82
C THR A 75 8.31 1.87 5.86
N TYR A 76 8.49 2.75 6.85
CA TYR A 76 9.77 3.44 7.03
C TYR A 76 10.90 2.46 7.37
N LEU A 77 10.69 1.53 8.30
CA LEU A 77 11.72 0.53 8.64
C LEU A 77 12.07 -0.37 7.44
N ALA A 78 11.08 -0.76 6.64
CA ALA A 78 11.28 -1.53 5.41
C ALA A 78 12.02 -0.73 4.32
N SER A 79 11.97 0.59 4.40
CA SER A 79 12.66 1.51 3.48
C SER A 79 14.09 1.86 3.88
N HIS A 80 14.36 1.82 5.18
CA HIS A 80 15.57 2.38 5.73
C HIS A 80 16.75 1.44 5.48
N GLU A 81 17.93 2.00 5.19
CA GLU A 81 19.16 1.22 4.91
C GLU A 81 19.48 0.19 6.01
N ALA A 82 19.17 0.53 7.27
CA ALA A 82 19.40 -0.34 8.42
C ALA A 82 18.33 -1.44 8.64
N GLY A 83 17.26 -1.48 7.83
CA GLY A 83 16.18 -2.46 7.97
C GLY A 83 15.74 -3.11 6.66
N LYS A 84 16.05 -2.51 5.50
CA LYS A 84 15.58 -2.98 4.19
C LYS A 84 15.95 -4.44 3.89
N ASP A 85 17.07 -4.92 4.39
CA ASP A 85 17.52 -6.31 4.22
C ASP A 85 16.57 -7.32 4.89
N ILE A 86 16.04 -6.98 6.05
CA ILE A 86 15.06 -7.79 6.80
C ILE A 86 13.73 -7.85 6.07
N PHE A 87 13.34 -6.76 5.42
CA PHE A 87 12.06 -6.65 4.73
C PHE A 87 12.15 -7.01 3.25
N ASN A 88 13.34 -7.24 2.66
CA ASN A 88 13.46 -7.63 1.27
C ASN A 88 12.63 -8.88 0.95
N HIS A 89 12.11 -8.94 -0.27
CA HIS A 89 11.33 -10.09 -0.73
C HIS A 89 12.16 -11.37 -0.60
N ASN A 90 11.59 -12.37 0.07
CA ASN A 90 12.20 -13.70 0.19
C ASN A 90 11.25 -14.81 -0.29
N PHE A 91 11.75 -16.05 -0.35
CA PHE A 91 10.96 -17.19 -0.85
C PHE A 91 9.68 -17.48 -0.06
N ALA A 92 9.58 -17.09 1.22
CA ALA A 92 8.37 -17.28 2.00
C ALA A 92 7.22 -16.38 1.52
N ASP A 93 7.54 -15.24 0.89
CA ASP A 93 6.58 -14.30 0.31
C ASP A 93 5.92 -14.84 -0.97
N ASN A 94 6.54 -15.82 -1.63
CA ASN A 94 6.04 -16.40 -2.88
C ASN A 94 4.68 -17.10 -2.75
N LYS A 95 4.26 -17.44 -1.52
CA LYS A 95 3.03 -18.20 -1.26
C LYS A 95 1.76 -17.48 -1.72
N ALA A 96 1.75 -16.15 -1.65
CA ALA A 96 0.64 -15.32 -2.09
C ALA A 96 1.14 -13.91 -2.33
N LEU A 97 0.60 -13.22 -3.34
CA LEU A 97 1.04 -11.87 -3.71
C LEU A 97 1.02 -10.91 -2.50
N LEU A 98 -0.07 -10.90 -1.72
CA LEU A 98 -0.22 -10.01 -0.57
C LEU A 98 0.62 -10.41 0.65
N LYS A 99 1.30 -11.58 0.64
CA LYS A 99 2.09 -12.04 1.80
C LYS A 99 3.21 -11.05 2.13
N ARG A 100 3.84 -10.47 1.10
CA ARG A 100 4.89 -9.45 1.25
C ARG A 100 4.39 -8.17 1.95
N LEU A 101 3.09 -7.90 1.89
CA LEU A 101 2.43 -6.74 2.50
C LEU A 101 1.82 -7.04 3.87
N GLU A 102 1.91 -8.28 4.36
CA GLU A 102 1.37 -8.70 5.65
C GLU A 102 1.80 -7.81 6.84
N PRO A 103 3.05 -7.32 6.92
CA PRO A 103 3.44 -6.43 8.02
C PRO A 103 2.57 -5.18 8.17
N ILE A 104 1.97 -4.71 7.07
CA ILE A 104 1.07 -3.54 7.04
C ILE A 104 -0.38 -3.92 6.70
N SER A 105 -0.77 -5.19 6.86
CA SER A 105 -2.12 -5.66 6.54
C SER A 105 -3.01 -5.86 7.76
N HIS A 106 -2.57 -5.45 8.94
CA HIS A 106 -3.30 -5.66 10.20
C HIS A 106 -4.18 -4.45 10.51
N PHE A 107 -5.50 -4.63 10.40
CA PHE A 107 -6.51 -3.62 10.67
C PHE A 107 -7.46 -4.09 11.77
N SER A 108 -7.90 -3.18 12.65
CA SER A 108 -8.99 -3.44 13.60
C SER A 108 -10.28 -2.82 13.07
N GLY A 109 -11.31 -3.64 12.89
CA GLY A 109 -12.58 -3.21 12.32
C GLY A 109 -12.45 -2.79 10.85
N GLY A 110 -13.33 -1.89 10.42
CA GLY A 110 -13.36 -1.33 9.07
C GLY A 110 -13.99 -2.22 8.00
N HIS A 111 -14.33 -1.58 6.87
CA HIS A 111 -14.92 -2.23 5.72
C HIS A 111 -13.88 -3.04 4.96
N LYS A 112 -13.98 -4.38 5.07
CA LYS A 112 -13.03 -5.31 4.45
C LYS A 112 -12.82 -5.06 2.96
N THR A 113 -13.88 -4.75 2.21
CA THR A 113 -13.79 -4.47 0.76
C THR A 113 -12.92 -3.24 0.47
N ILE A 114 -13.03 -2.18 1.26
CA ILE A 114 -12.19 -0.98 1.15
C ILE A 114 -10.74 -1.30 1.50
N ILE A 115 -10.51 -2.07 2.57
CA ILE A 115 -9.18 -2.54 2.96
C ILE A 115 -8.55 -3.34 1.82
N ASP A 116 -9.27 -4.35 1.30
CA ASP A 116 -8.79 -5.20 0.21
C ASP A 116 -8.47 -4.37 -1.04
N ARG A 117 -9.29 -3.37 -1.37
CA ARG A 117 -9.01 -2.43 -2.48
C ARG A 117 -7.70 -1.69 -2.28
N GLY A 118 -7.48 -1.12 -1.10
CA GLY A 118 -6.24 -0.40 -0.77
C GLY A 118 -5.02 -1.31 -0.80
N MET A 119 -5.11 -2.51 -0.22
CA MET A 119 -4.04 -3.51 -0.26
C MET A 119 -3.72 -3.97 -1.70
N ASN A 120 -4.74 -4.05 -2.57
CA ASN A 120 -4.54 -4.36 -3.98
C ASN A 120 -3.81 -3.23 -4.72
N LEU A 121 -4.10 -1.95 -4.44
CA LEU A 121 -3.33 -0.82 -4.97
C LEU A 121 -1.86 -0.87 -4.52
N LEU A 122 -1.61 -1.19 -3.24
CA LEU A 122 -0.23 -1.39 -2.75
C LEU A 122 0.48 -2.54 -3.48
N ALA A 123 -0.25 -3.62 -3.78
CA ALA A 123 0.30 -4.74 -4.54
C ALA A 123 0.62 -4.38 -6.00
N VAL A 124 -0.15 -3.48 -6.62
CA VAL A 124 0.15 -2.94 -7.95
C VAL A 124 1.46 -2.16 -7.93
N ILE A 125 1.66 -1.26 -6.95
CA ILE A 125 2.90 -0.48 -6.80
C ILE A 125 4.09 -1.42 -6.60
N MET A 126 3.96 -2.44 -5.74
CA MET A 126 4.99 -3.45 -5.49
C MET A 126 5.36 -4.22 -6.76
N LEU A 127 4.39 -4.62 -7.58
CA LEU A 127 4.64 -5.31 -8.84
C LEU A 127 5.33 -4.38 -9.85
N ALA A 128 4.92 -3.11 -9.92
CA ALA A 128 5.54 -2.12 -10.80
C ALA A 128 7.01 -1.89 -10.42
N ASP A 129 7.32 -1.83 -9.12
CA ASP A 129 8.67 -1.73 -8.58
C ASP A 129 9.52 -2.95 -8.97
N HIS A 130 9.03 -4.17 -8.72
CA HIS A 130 9.72 -5.38 -9.17
C HIS A 130 9.95 -5.42 -10.68
N LYS A 131 8.98 -4.96 -11.49
CA LYS A 131 9.11 -4.97 -12.96
C LYS A 131 10.18 -4.01 -13.43
N LYS A 132 10.26 -2.82 -12.81
CA LYS A 132 11.31 -1.84 -13.08
C LYS A 132 12.70 -2.38 -12.72
N ASP A 133 12.80 -3.10 -11.62
CA ASP A 133 14.09 -3.52 -11.05
C ASP A 133 14.65 -4.83 -11.63
N ILE A 134 13.94 -5.51 -12.55
CA ILE A 134 14.36 -6.81 -13.13
C ILE A 134 15.84 -6.83 -13.56
N GLU A 135 16.28 -5.84 -14.35
CA GLU A 135 17.64 -5.82 -14.88
C GLU A 135 18.69 -5.50 -13.80
N ASN A 136 18.42 -4.54 -12.94
CA ASN A 136 19.33 -4.16 -11.85
C ASN A 136 19.47 -5.26 -10.80
N ASP A 137 18.36 -5.92 -10.45
CA ASP A 137 18.34 -7.06 -9.54
C ASP A 137 19.17 -8.22 -10.10
N LYS A 138 19.06 -8.48 -11.41
CA LYS A 138 19.88 -9.50 -12.10
C LYS A 138 21.38 -9.16 -12.09
N ILE A 139 21.75 -7.90 -12.29
CA ILE A 139 23.16 -7.45 -12.24
C ILE A 139 23.73 -7.58 -10.83
N SER A 140 22.90 -7.33 -9.81
CA SER A 140 23.32 -7.32 -8.39
C SER A 140 23.11 -8.65 -7.66
N ASP A 141 22.71 -9.72 -8.37
CA ASP A 141 22.35 -11.03 -7.80
C ASP A 141 21.28 -10.94 -6.68
N LYS A 142 20.38 -9.96 -6.80
CA LYS A 142 19.22 -9.78 -5.92
C LYS A 142 18.04 -10.58 -6.46
N TYR A 143 17.37 -11.29 -5.57
CA TYR A 143 16.18 -12.06 -5.93
C TYR A 143 15.03 -11.14 -6.36
N ASN A 144 14.40 -11.48 -7.48
CA ASN A 144 13.19 -10.81 -7.98
C ASN A 144 12.16 -11.88 -8.41
N PRO A 145 10.91 -11.82 -7.89
CA PRO A 145 9.90 -12.84 -8.14
C PRO A 145 9.37 -12.86 -9.58
N LEU A 146 9.52 -11.75 -10.33
CA LEU A 146 9.09 -11.67 -11.72
C LEU A 146 10.11 -12.32 -12.66
N SER A 147 11.40 -12.02 -12.48
CA SER A 147 12.46 -12.63 -13.30
C SER A 147 12.66 -14.12 -12.99
N SER A 148 12.28 -14.55 -11.78
CA SER A 148 12.25 -15.96 -11.37
C SER A 148 10.97 -16.69 -11.79
N GLU A 149 10.09 -16.04 -12.55
CA GLU A 149 8.80 -16.56 -13.06
C GLU A 149 7.83 -17.08 -11.97
N VAL A 150 8.08 -16.78 -10.70
CA VAL A 150 7.19 -17.12 -9.59
C VAL A 150 5.89 -16.33 -9.70
N TRP A 151 6.01 -15.05 -10.04
CA TRP A 151 4.88 -14.18 -10.30
C TRP A 151 4.84 -13.82 -11.79
N ASN A 152 3.66 -13.97 -12.39
CA ASN A 152 3.40 -13.47 -13.74
C ASN A 152 2.80 -12.07 -13.66
N PHE A 153 3.57 -11.04 -14.03
CA PHE A 153 3.17 -9.64 -13.91
C PHE A 153 1.80 -9.36 -14.55
N GLU A 154 1.63 -9.71 -15.82
CA GLU A 154 0.41 -9.38 -16.58
C GLU A 154 -0.83 -10.07 -15.99
N LYS A 155 -0.69 -11.35 -15.58
CA LYS A 155 -1.78 -12.08 -14.92
C LYS A 155 -2.15 -11.45 -13.58
N GLN A 156 -1.16 -11.05 -12.77
CA GLN A 156 -1.41 -10.43 -11.47
C GLN A 156 -2.09 -9.06 -11.65
N ILE A 157 -1.58 -8.22 -12.55
CA ILE A 157 -2.16 -6.90 -12.85
C ILE A 157 -3.61 -7.03 -13.32
N PHE A 158 -3.91 -7.97 -14.22
CA PHE A 158 -5.28 -8.21 -14.67
C PHE A 158 -6.24 -8.54 -13.52
N HIS A 159 -5.82 -9.40 -12.59
CA HIS A 159 -6.63 -9.77 -11.44
C HIS A 159 -6.82 -8.61 -10.46
N LEU A 160 -5.75 -7.84 -10.19
CA LEU A 160 -5.80 -6.68 -9.30
C LEU A 160 -6.68 -5.57 -9.87
N GLU A 161 -6.54 -5.27 -11.17
CA GLU A 161 -7.36 -4.27 -11.86
C GLU A 161 -8.84 -4.55 -11.70
N LYS A 162 -9.24 -5.80 -11.98
CA LYS A 162 -10.64 -6.23 -11.84
C LYS A 162 -11.13 -6.09 -10.40
N ALA A 163 -10.30 -6.46 -9.42
CA ALA A 163 -10.67 -6.34 -8.01
C ALA A 163 -10.81 -4.87 -7.58
N ILE A 164 -9.86 -4.01 -7.95
CA ILE A 164 -9.86 -2.58 -7.63
C ILE A 164 -11.05 -1.87 -8.26
N ASN A 165 -11.28 -2.10 -9.56
CA ASN A 165 -12.35 -1.44 -10.31
C ASN A 165 -13.75 -1.93 -9.94
N SER A 166 -13.87 -3.06 -9.21
CA SER A 166 -15.15 -3.54 -8.69
C SER A 166 -15.66 -2.75 -7.48
N ILE A 167 -14.84 -1.85 -6.93
CA ILE A 167 -15.14 -1.08 -5.72
C ILE A 167 -14.91 0.40 -6.01
N TYR A 168 -15.99 1.19 -6.02
CA TYR A 168 -15.91 2.63 -6.17
C TYR A 168 -15.45 3.28 -4.85
N CYS A 169 -14.35 4.03 -4.89
CA CYS A 169 -13.80 4.70 -3.71
C CYS A 169 -13.03 5.98 -4.11
N PRO A 170 -13.73 7.10 -4.35
CA PRO A 170 -13.13 8.32 -4.86
C PRO A 170 -12.06 8.90 -3.93
N GLN A 171 -12.23 8.78 -2.61
CA GLN A 171 -11.25 9.25 -1.62
C GLN A 171 -9.89 8.55 -1.77
N MET A 172 -9.88 7.29 -2.20
CA MET A 172 -8.66 6.54 -2.45
C MET A 172 -8.07 6.90 -3.82
N ASP A 173 -8.91 7.15 -4.82
CA ASP A 173 -8.50 7.56 -6.17
C ASP A 173 -7.92 8.98 -6.22
N GLU A 174 -8.36 9.87 -5.32
CA GLU A 174 -7.75 11.19 -5.08
C GLU A 174 -6.29 11.08 -4.62
N ILE A 175 -5.92 10.01 -3.92
CA ILE A 175 -4.55 9.75 -3.48
C ILE A 175 -3.77 9.10 -4.62
N ILE A 176 -4.27 7.97 -5.12
CA ILE A 176 -3.63 7.22 -6.19
C ILE A 176 -4.65 6.38 -6.95
N THR A 177 -4.71 6.59 -8.27
CA THR A 177 -5.51 5.76 -9.17
C THR A 177 -4.78 4.44 -9.49
N PHE A 178 -5.49 3.47 -10.07
CA PHE A 178 -4.85 2.25 -10.55
C PHE A 178 -3.74 2.51 -11.59
N GLU A 179 -3.96 3.43 -12.53
CA GLU A 179 -2.96 3.78 -13.54
C GLU A 179 -1.77 4.51 -12.92
N ASP A 180 -2.02 5.40 -11.96
CA ASP A 180 -0.94 6.01 -11.18
C ASP A 180 -0.13 4.94 -10.45
N ALA A 181 -0.79 3.98 -9.79
CA ALA A 181 -0.14 2.91 -9.05
C ALA A 181 0.76 2.03 -9.94
N LYS A 182 0.37 1.77 -11.19
CA LYS A 182 1.19 1.06 -12.19
C LYS A 182 2.43 1.84 -12.63
N ALA A 183 2.33 3.16 -12.63
CA ALA A 183 3.42 4.06 -12.99
C ALA A 183 4.27 4.49 -11.78
N TYR A 184 3.81 4.19 -10.57
CA TYR A 184 4.51 4.51 -9.33
C TYR A 184 5.42 3.37 -8.91
N TRP A 185 6.47 3.71 -8.17
CA TRP A 185 7.44 2.75 -7.67
C TRP A 185 7.51 2.84 -6.16
N TRP A 186 8.16 1.87 -5.54
CA TRP A 186 8.41 1.91 -4.12
C TRP A 186 9.58 2.86 -3.84
N GLU A 187 9.38 4.15 -4.15
CA GLU A 187 10.37 5.20 -3.90
C GLU A 187 10.49 5.43 -2.41
N TYR A 188 11.56 4.89 -1.84
CA TYR A 188 11.95 5.20 -0.50
C TYR A 188 12.48 6.64 -0.45
N PRO A 189 12.08 7.44 0.56
CA PRO A 189 12.78 8.67 0.86
C PRO A 189 14.14 8.31 1.49
N SER A 190 15.09 7.87 0.66
CA SER A 190 16.50 7.62 1.01
C SER A 190 17.36 8.85 0.77
#